data_AF-R5CH68-F1
#
_entry.id   AF-R5CH68-F1
#
_cell.length_a   1.000
_cell.length_b   1.000
_cell.length_c   1.000
_cell.angle_alpha   90.00
_cell.angle_beta   90.00
_cell.angle_gamma   90.00
#
_symmetry.space_group_name_H-M   'P 1'
#
loop_
_entity.id
_entity.type
_entity.pdbx_description
1 polymer ?
#
loop_
_entity_poly.entity_id
_entity_poly.type
_entity_poly.pdbx_seq_one_letter_code
_entity_poly.pdbx_strand_id
1 'polypeptide(L)'
;MKMKIKYRFFTIAAAALLTLGVTTSCSDDEFDPSIFDTKVYPLDRSSVTFPLDTFCIESFREPYNLRYVYKMEDIGSDMQKNLVPASYDKSKQLAVLAKYLWYQSYEVCAGQEFLKLYSPRIIHVIGSKSYNPVSGTETLGEAEGGLKITLYGANELDVNNIDKLNENFFKTMHHEFGHILAQNYTYPTSFSLISQGLYNAVNWQDTQDSIALAEGFVSPYAQSQIREDWVEVLANYIVKDTITWTNMLNTASFDWEETEIDASYYERCVALGANRDSVGYYVSDGTKSSTGSVTGYNVVRKVISRDADGNPLLDENGKMIYLEQDGVNGKEVILQKLDLVRTWLKDNFNVDLDQLRREVQNREWVTDADGNFVIEDGHLVNKLTAPSEENPSKTLMEVLLDEVNKFEALQQ
;
A
#
# COMPACT_ATOMS: atom_id res chain seq x y z
N MET A 1 -59.96 37.03 -51.46
CA MET A 1 -58.69 36.76 -50.75
C MET A 1 -58.14 35.43 -51.25
N LYS A 2 -57.12 35.44 -52.12
CA LYS A 2 -56.47 34.23 -52.64
C LYS A 2 -55.31 33.89 -51.70
N MET A 3 -55.21 32.67 -51.18
CA MET A 3 -54.00 32.20 -50.52
C MET A 3 -53.62 30.81 -51.01
N LYS A 4 -52.35 30.71 -51.43
CA LYS A 4 -51.72 29.60 -52.15
C LYS A 4 -51.20 28.53 -51.21
N ILE A 5 -51.25 27.29 -51.71
CA ILE A 5 -50.64 26.04 -51.23
C ILE A 5 -49.11 26.16 -51.10
N LYS A 6 -48.53 25.54 -50.06
CA LYS A 6 -47.25 24.78 -50.14
C LYS A 6 -47.24 23.63 -49.12
N TYR A 7 -47.04 22.42 -49.62
CA TYR A 7 -46.76 21.18 -48.87
C TYR A 7 -45.29 21.13 -48.44
N ARG A 8 -44.99 20.55 -47.27
CA ARG A 8 -43.79 19.70 -47.05
C ARG A 8 -44.09 18.60 -46.01
N PHE A 9 -43.68 17.40 -46.39
CA PHE A 9 -43.80 16.11 -45.69
C PHE A 9 -42.93 16.04 -44.43
N PHE A 10 -43.43 15.39 -43.38
CA PHE A 10 -42.61 14.60 -42.46
C PHE A 10 -43.41 13.39 -41.98
N THR A 11 -42.85 12.20 -42.22
CA THR A 11 -43.44 10.88 -42.05
C THR A 11 -43.10 10.30 -40.67
N ILE A 12 -44.04 9.53 -40.13
CA ILE A 12 -43.99 8.71 -38.90
C ILE A 12 -43.46 7.30 -39.23
N ALA A 13 -42.80 6.64 -38.26
CA ALA A 13 -42.73 5.19 -37.94
C ALA A 13 -41.27 4.75 -37.66
N ALA A 14 -40.86 4.32 -36.46
CA ALA A 14 -41.26 3.18 -35.62
C ALA A 14 -40.58 1.82 -35.98
N ALA A 15 -39.92 1.25 -34.95
CA ALA A 15 -39.65 -0.16 -34.66
C ALA A 15 -38.39 -0.90 -35.22
N ALA A 16 -37.49 -1.20 -34.26
CA ALA A 16 -36.85 -2.48 -33.94
C ALA A 16 -35.91 -3.21 -34.93
N LEU A 17 -34.63 -3.30 -34.54
CA LEU A 17 -33.70 -4.44 -34.74
C LEU A 17 -32.46 -4.19 -33.84
N LEU A 18 -32.39 -4.77 -32.65
CA LEU A 18 -31.62 -5.97 -32.28
C LEU A 18 -30.19 -6.03 -32.88
N THR A 19 -29.22 -5.88 -31.96
CA THR A 19 -27.92 -6.57 -31.89
C THR A 19 -27.09 -6.68 -33.17
N LEU A 20 -26.05 -5.83 -33.28
CA LEU A 20 -24.76 -6.19 -33.91
C LEU A 20 -23.70 -5.11 -33.63
N GLY A 21 -22.61 -5.54 -32.97
CA GLY A 21 -21.26 -5.02 -33.19
C GLY A 21 -20.88 -3.68 -32.57
N VAL A 22 -20.52 -3.71 -31.28
CA VAL A 22 -19.49 -2.79 -30.76
C VAL A 22 -18.31 -3.62 -30.29
N THR A 23 -17.63 -4.27 -31.25
CA THR A 23 -16.24 -4.66 -31.09
C THR A 23 -15.38 -3.49 -31.55
N THR A 24 -15.38 -2.41 -30.77
CA THR A 24 -14.25 -1.49 -30.80
C THR A 24 -13.20 -2.10 -29.89
N SER A 25 -12.33 -2.89 -30.53
CA SER A 25 -10.99 -3.22 -30.06
C SER A 25 -10.44 -2.02 -29.30
N CYS A 26 -10.07 -2.21 -28.03
CA CYS A 26 -8.99 -1.44 -27.45
C CYS A 26 -7.87 -1.43 -28.50
N SER A 27 -7.42 -0.24 -28.89
CA SER A 27 -6.11 -0.15 -29.51
C SER A 27 -5.15 -0.82 -28.54
N ASP A 28 -4.47 -1.85 -29.00
CA ASP A 28 -3.23 -2.28 -28.38
C ASP A 28 -2.35 -1.02 -28.34
N ASP A 29 -2.19 -0.44 -27.15
CA ASP A 29 -1.16 0.56 -26.94
C ASP A 29 0.16 -0.19 -27.10
N GLU A 30 0.71 -0.19 -28.32
CA GLU A 30 2.07 -0.64 -28.59
C GLU A 30 2.99 0.14 -27.64
N PHE A 31 3.76 -0.60 -26.82
CA PHE A 31 4.70 0.00 -25.89
C PHE A 31 5.63 0.98 -26.63
N ASP A 32 5.61 2.25 -26.21
CA ASP A 32 6.61 3.22 -26.64
C ASP A 32 8.03 2.71 -26.29
N PRO A 33 9.07 3.08 -27.06
CA PRO A 33 10.45 2.74 -26.70
C PRO A 33 10.77 3.23 -25.30
N SER A 34 11.33 2.34 -24.45
CA SER A 34 11.76 2.69 -23.09
C SER A 34 12.59 3.98 -23.10
N ILE A 35 12.12 5.01 -22.37
CA ILE A 35 12.85 6.27 -22.17
C ILE A 35 14.15 6.08 -21.39
N PHE A 36 14.32 4.93 -20.73
CA PHE A 36 15.53 4.59 -20.00
C PHE A 36 16.55 3.93 -20.92
N ASP A 37 17.81 4.29 -20.71
CA ASP A 37 18.92 3.71 -21.44
C ASP A 37 18.98 2.20 -21.21
N THR A 38 18.93 1.41 -22.29
CA THR A 38 19.00 -0.07 -22.24
C THR A 38 20.42 -0.58 -22.45
N LYS A 39 21.41 0.30 -22.63
CA LYS A 39 22.80 -0.09 -22.86
C LYS A 39 23.44 -0.63 -21.60
N VAL A 40 24.11 -1.77 -21.76
CA VAL A 40 24.96 -2.35 -20.72
C VAL A 40 26.30 -1.63 -20.74
N TYR A 41 26.55 -0.83 -19.70
CA TYR A 41 27.86 -0.24 -19.47
C TYR A 41 28.77 -1.23 -18.74
N PRO A 42 30.06 -1.32 -19.12
CA PRO A 42 31.02 -2.11 -18.36
C PRO A 42 31.18 -1.51 -16.96
N LEU A 43 31.41 -2.38 -15.97
CA LEU A 43 31.72 -1.96 -14.60
C LEU A 43 33.02 -1.16 -14.57
N ASP A 44 32.95 0.06 -14.03
CA ASP A 44 34.12 0.90 -13.77
C ASP A 44 34.66 0.62 -12.35
N ARG A 45 35.75 -0.14 -12.28
CA ARG A 45 36.41 -0.49 -11.01
C ARG A 45 37.00 0.70 -10.26
N SER A 46 37.22 1.83 -10.92
CA SER A 46 37.71 3.06 -10.30
C SER A 46 36.60 3.90 -9.67
N SER A 47 35.33 3.60 -10.00
CA SER A 47 34.19 4.34 -9.51
C SER A 47 33.93 4.03 -8.04
N VAL A 48 33.65 5.06 -7.23
CA VAL A 48 33.18 4.93 -5.84
C VAL A 48 31.92 4.06 -5.71
N THR A 49 31.16 3.95 -6.80
CA THR A 49 29.92 3.18 -6.88
C THR A 49 30.09 1.72 -7.29
N PHE A 50 31.32 1.30 -7.65
CA PHE A 50 31.64 -0.05 -8.11
C PHE A 50 31.09 -1.16 -7.20
N PRO A 51 31.16 -1.08 -5.86
CA PRO A 51 30.65 -2.14 -4.99
C PRO A 51 29.14 -2.36 -5.14
N LEU A 52 28.35 -1.28 -5.12
CA LEU A 52 26.91 -1.35 -5.29
C LEU A 52 26.52 -1.75 -6.72
N ASP A 53 27.20 -1.23 -7.73
CA ASP A 53 26.96 -1.61 -9.13
C ASP A 53 27.16 -3.13 -9.32
N THR A 54 28.25 -3.68 -8.77
CA THR A 54 28.56 -5.11 -8.82
C THR A 54 27.50 -5.92 -8.09
N PHE A 55 27.15 -5.52 -6.85
CA PHE A 55 26.10 -6.17 -6.07
C PHE A 55 24.77 -6.22 -6.82
N CYS A 56 24.34 -5.12 -7.45
CA CYS A 56 23.09 -5.05 -8.18
C CYS A 56 23.08 -5.97 -9.41
N ILE A 57 24.23 -6.12 -10.08
CA ILE A 57 24.36 -7.04 -11.22
C ILE A 57 24.20 -8.49 -10.74
N GLU A 58 24.99 -8.91 -9.75
CA GLU A 58 24.98 -10.29 -9.26
C GLU A 58 23.66 -10.65 -8.57
N SER A 59 23.06 -9.72 -7.82
CA SER A 59 21.87 -10.00 -7.02
C SER A 59 20.54 -9.80 -7.75
N PHE A 60 20.51 -8.99 -8.81
CA PHE A 60 19.26 -8.66 -9.51
C PHE A 60 19.31 -8.91 -11.01
N ARG A 61 20.33 -8.37 -11.70
CA ARG A 61 20.37 -8.42 -13.16
C ARG A 61 20.58 -9.84 -13.68
N GLU A 62 21.58 -10.54 -13.17
CA GLU A 62 21.90 -11.90 -13.58
C GLU A 62 20.78 -12.91 -13.24
N PRO A 63 20.23 -12.93 -12.01
CA PRO A 63 19.19 -13.90 -11.67
C PRO A 63 17.80 -13.56 -12.22
N TYR A 64 17.44 -12.28 -12.36
CA TYR A 64 16.05 -11.87 -12.60
C TYR A 64 15.86 -10.93 -13.79
N ASN A 65 16.93 -10.51 -14.45
CA ASN A 65 16.91 -9.47 -15.48
C ASN A 65 16.28 -8.16 -14.96
N LEU A 66 16.51 -7.85 -13.67
CA LEU A 66 16.14 -6.57 -13.07
C LEU A 66 17.33 -5.61 -13.06
N ARG A 67 17.09 -4.38 -13.47
CA ARG A 67 17.99 -3.25 -13.29
C ARG A 67 17.58 -2.42 -12.07
N TYR A 68 18.46 -2.35 -11.08
CA TYR A 68 18.32 -1.45 -9.94
C TYR A 68 19.02 -0.11 -10.25
N VAL A 69 18.24 0.94 -10.48
CA VAL A 69 18.69 2.28 -10.86
C VAL A 69 18.62 3.19 -9.65
N TYR A 70 19.77 3.63 -9.15
CA TYR A 70 19.87 4.57 -8.02
C TYR A 70 20.69 5.81 -8.36
N LYS A 71 21.44 5.77 -9.47
CA LYS A 71 22.07 6.94 -10.06
C LYS A 71 20.97 7.74 -10.73
N MET A 72 20.94 9.05 -10.52
CA MET A 72 19.97 9.91 -11.17
C MET A 72 20.22 9.88 -12.68
N GLU A 73 19.38 9.15 -13.41
CA GLU A 73 19.31 9.22 -14.86
C GLU A 73 18.48 10.47 -15.21
N ASP A 74 18.80 11.14 -16.32
CA ASP A 74 18.09 12.35 -16.74
C ASP A 74 16.65 11.95 -17.06
N ILE A 75 15.75 12.18 -16.11
CA ILE A 75 14.36 11.76 -16.20
C ILE A 75 13.74 12.68 -17.24
N GLY A 76 13.65 12.21 -18.48
CA GLY A 76 12.96 12.90 -19.55
C GLY A 76 11.45 12.90 -19.32
N SER A 77 10.97 13.49 -18.23
CA SER A 77 9.57 13.85 -17.99
C SER A 77 9.41 14.55 -16.63
N ASP A 78 8.78 15.70 -16.70
CA ASP A 78 8.23 16.52 -15.61
C ASP A 78 9.19 17.45 -14.85
N MET A 79 9.56 18.56 -15.52
CA MET A 79 10.26 19.72 -14.94
C MET A 79 9.54 20.37 -13.72
N GLN A 80 8.39 19.83 -13.27
CA GLN A 80 7.65 20.30 -12.11
C GLN A 80 8.01 19.57 -10.80
N LYS A 81 8.69 18.41 -10.85
CA LYS A 81 9.06 17.67 -9.64
C LYS A 81 10.48 18.05 -9.20
N ASN A 82 10.60 18.67 -8.01
CA ASN A 82 11.89 18.95 -7.36
C ASN A 82 12.49 17.66 -6.78
N LEU A 83 12.95 16.76 -7.65
CA LEU A 83 13.50 15.47 -7.24
C LEU A 83 14.98 15.60 -6.85
N VAL A 84 15.35 14.97 -5.73
CA VAL A 84 16.73 14.92 -5.22
C VAL A 84 17.25 13.48 -5.36
N PRO A 85 18.53 13.28 -5.76
CA PRO A 85 19.14 11.95 -5.78
C PRO A 85 19.08 11.24 -4.42
N ALA A 86 18.95 9.91 -4.46
CA ALA A 86 19.17 9.09 -3.27
C ALA A 86 20.66 9.12 -2.90
N SER A 87 20.96 9.26 -1.62
CA SER A 87 22.34 9.14 -1.14
C SER A 87 22.87 7.72 -1.38
N TYR A 88 24.18 7.60 -1.58
CA TYR A 88 24.80 6.31 -1.88
C TYR A 88 24.56 5.28 -0.77
N ASP A 89 24.70 5.67 0.49
CA ASP A 89 24.47 4.76 1.63
C ASP A 89 23.02 4.32 1.73
N LYS A 90 22.05 5.22 1.52
CA LYS A 90 20.63 4.85 1.50
C LYS A 90 20.29 3.97 0.31
N SER A 91 20.92 4.19 -0.84
CA SER A 91 20.79 3.32 -2.02
C SER A 91 21.30 1.92 -1.75
N LYS A 92 22.45 1.77 -1.06
CA LYS A 92 22.97 0.47 -0.59
C LYS A 92 22.00 -0.21 0.37
N GLN A 93 21.53 0.51 1.39
CA GLN A 93 20.58 -0.01 2.39
C GLN A 93 19.31 -0.53 1.72
N LEU A 94 18.69 0.27 0.85
CA LEU A 94 17.47 -0.15 0.16
C LEU A 94 17.72 -1.33 -0.79
N ALA A 95 18.87 -1.40 -1.46
CA ALA A 95 19.20 -2.51 -2.35
C ALA A 95 19.31 -3.84 -1.59
N VAL A 96 20.05 -3.87 -0.48
CA VAL A 96 20.20 -5.11 0.30
C VAL A 96 18.88 -5.50 0.98
N LEU A 97 18.06 -4.53 1.40
CA LEU A 97 16.74 -4.80 1.96
C LEU A 97 15.74 -5.27 0.88
N ALA A 98 15.75 -4.72 -0.33
CA ALA A 98 14.94 -5.21 -1.44
C ALA A 98 15.30 -6.65 -1.82
N LYS A 99 16.59 -6.99 -1.77
CA LYS A 99 17.03 -8.38 -1.92
C LYS A 99 16.49 -9.26 -0.79
N TYR A 100 16.71 -8.86 0.45
CA TYR A 100 16.44 -9.66 1.64
C TYR A 100 14.95 -9.80 1.95
N LEU A 101 14.19 -8.70 2.02
CA LEU A 101 12.80 -8.68 2.44
C LEU A 101 11.82 -9.03 1.32
N TRP A 102 12.16 -8.74 0.06
CA TRP A 102 11.27 -8.95 -1.08
C TRP A 102 11.73 -10.12 -1.96
N TYR A 103 12.87 -10.00 -2.65
CA TYR A 103 13.28 -10.98 -3.67
C TYR A 103 13.47 -12.39 -3.08
N GLN A 104 14.21 -12.51 -1.98
CA GLN A 104 14.44 -13.81 -1.35
C GLN A 104 13.16 -14.41 -0.75
N SER A 105 12.25 -13.58 -0.23
CA SER A 105 10.95 -14.05 0.29
C SER A 105 10.12 -14.71 -0.81
N TYR A 106 10.01 -14.05 -1.97
CA TYR A 106 9.33 -14.63 -3.13
C TYR A 106 10.09 -15.79 -3.75
N GLU A 107 11.42 -15.79 -3.74
CA GLU A 107 12.22 -16.91 -4.25
C GLU A 107 11.94 -18.19 -3.43
N VAL A 108 11.88 -18.08 -2.10
CA VAL A 108 11.52 -19.18 -1.20
C VAL A 108 10.09 -19.68 -1.44
N CYS A 109 9.14 -18.77 -1.66
CA CYS A 109 7.72 -19.13 -1.72
C CYS A 109 7.21 -19.50 -3.11
N ALA A 110 7.82 -18.96 -4.17
CA ALA A 110 7.34 -19.07 -5.55
C ALA A 110 8.41 -19.61 -6.52
N GLY A 111 9.68 -19.59 -6.13
CA GLY A 111 10.81 -20.04 -6.94
C GLY A 111 11.37 -18.96 -7.85
N GLN A 112 12.62 -19.17 -8.29
CA GLN A 112 13.36 -18.21 -9.11
C GLN A 112 12.71 -17.96 -10.48
N GLU A 113 12.10 -18.98 -11.09
CA GLU A 113 11.44 -18.86 -12.40
C GLU A 113 10.21 -17.93 -12.35
N PHE A 114 9.46 -17.96 -11.24
CA PHE A 114 8.35 -17.04 -11.02
C PHE A 114 8.85 -15.58 -11.01
N LEU A 115 9.93 -15.31 -10.27
CA LEU A 115 10.53 -13.97 -10.23
C LEU A 115 11.07 -13.52 -11.59
N LYS A 116 11.71 -14.41 -12.36
CA LYS A 116 12.17 -14.09 -13.72
C LYS A 116 11.04 -13.68 -14.65
N LEU A 117 9.86 -14.28 -14.49
CA LEU A 117 8.69 -14.00 -15.33
C LEU A 117 7.97 -12.73 -14.92
N TYR A 118 7.68 -12.58 -13.63
CA TYR A 118 6.72 -11.58 -13.16
C TYR A 118 7.33 -10.40 -12.41
N SER A 119 8.56 -10.51 -11.88
CA SER A 119 9.18 -9.38 -11.16
C SER A 119 9.38 -8.18 -12.10
N PRO A 120 9.39 -6.94 -11.57
CA PRO A 120 9.67 -5.76 -12.40
C PRO A 120 11.03 -5.89 -13.10
N ARG A 121 11.22 -5.15 -14.18
CA ARG A 121 12.52 -5.08 -14.88
C ARG A 121 13.36 -3.91 -14.43
N ILE A 122 12.75 -2.90 -13.83
CA ILE A 122 13.43 -1.72 -13.32
C ILE A 122 12.90 -1.42 -11.92
N ILE A 123 13.79 -1.32 -10.95
CA ILE A 123 13.54 -0.59 -9.70
C ILE A 123 14.33 0.70 -9.79
N HIS A 124 13.64 1.83 -9.72
CA HIS A 124 14.24 3.16 -9.75
C HIS A 124 14.11 3.81 -8.38
N VAL A 125 15.20 4.31 -7.83
CA VAL A 125 15.26 4.85 -6.47
C VAL A 125 15.52 6.35 -6.50
N ILE A 126 14.64 7.10 -5.84
CA ILE A 126 14.67 8.55 -5.78
C ILE A 126 14.74 9.00 -4.32
N GLY A 127 15.62 9.97 -4.05
CA GLY A 127 15.95 10.37 -2.68
C GLY A 127 14.84 11.16 -1.99
N SER A 128 14.16 12.04 -2.71
CA SER A 128 13.04 12.85 -2.19
C SER A 128 11.70 12.15 -2.38
N LYS A 129 10.73 12.50 -1.53
CA LYS A 129 9.32 12.20 -1.74
C LYS A 129 8.81 12.85 -3.03
N SER A 130 7.79 12.25 -3.65
CA SER A 130 7.03 12.86 -4.73
C SER A 130 5.59 13.05 -4.28
N TYR A 131 4.95 14.11 -4.76
CA TYR A 131 3.56 14.41 -4.43
C TYR A 131 2.78 14.60 -5.72
N ASN A 132 1.57 14.08 -5.76
CA ASN A 132 0.64 14.36 -6.82
C ASN A 132 0.27 15.86 -6.76
N PRO A 133 0.53 16.65 -7.82
CA PRO A 133 0.31 18.09 -7.79
C PRO A 133 -1.18 18.48 -7.71
N VAL A 134 -2.10 17.56 -8.01
CA VAL A 134 -3.56 17.80 -7.99
C VAL A 134 -4.17 17.39 -6.66
N SER A 135 -3.84 16.20 -6.14
CA SER A 135 -4.43 15.67 -4.90
C SER A 135 -3.58 15.97 -3.64
N GLY A 136 -2.33 16.41 -3.80
CA GLY A 136 -1.40 16.60 -2.68
C GLY A 136 -0.96 15.30 -2.00
N THR A 137 -1.41 14.14 -2.49
CA THR A 137 -1.08 12.83 -1.93
C THR A 137 0.35 12.44 -2.28
N GLU A 138 1.04 11.82 -1.34
CA GLU A 138 2.37 11.27 -1.57
C GLU A 138 2.32 10.15 -2.61
N THR A 139 3.13 10.25 -3.66
CA THR A 139 3.35 9.17 -4.62
C THR A 139 4.44 8.27 -4.06
N LEU A 140 4.03 7.17 -3.45
CA LEU A 140 4.95 6.19 -2.85
C LEU A 140 5.62 5.31 -3.91
N GLY A 141 4.95 5.08 -5.04
CA GLY A 141 5.53 4.51 -6.25
C GLY A 141 4.64 4.69 -7.47
N GLU A 142 5.19 4.35 -8.63
CA GLU A 142 4.50 4.36 -9.91
C GLU A 142 5.01 3.19 -10.75
N ALA A 143 4.06 2.42 -11.31
CA ALA A 143 4.34 1.37 -12.28
C ALA A 143 3.94 1.76 -13.70
N GLU A 144 4.94 1.94 -14.57
CA GLU A 144 4.72 2.10 -16.01
C GLU A 144 4.64 0.71 -16.66
N GLY A 145 3.43 0.27 -16.97
CA GLY A 145 3.18 -0.95 -17.76
C GLY A 145 3.73 -2.23 -17.13
N GLY A 146 3.88 -2.28 -15.81
CA GLY A 146 4.44 -3.43 -15.08
C GLY A 146 5.96 -3.63 -15.24
N LEU A 147 6.65 -2.77 -16.00
CA LEU A 147 8.08 -2.90 -16.28
C LEU A 147 8.94 -2.25 -15.18
N LYS A 148 8.45 -1.18 -14.58
CA LYS A 148 9.22 -0.30 -13.70
C LYS A 148 8.47 -0.07 -12.38
N ILE A 149 9.18 -0.08 -11.25
CA ILE A 149 8.70 0.46 -9.98
C ILE A 149 9.63 1.60 -9.59
N THR A 150 9.06 2.77 -9.30
CA THR A 150 9.83 3.89 -8.73
C THR A 150 9.59 3.96 -7.22
N LEU A 151 10.66 4.00 -6.42
CA LEU A 151 10.63 4.14 -4.96
C LEU A 151 11.12 5.53 -4.58
N TYR A 152 10.23 6.34 -4.00
CA TYR A 152 10.51 7.71 -3.58
C TYR A 152 10.91 7.77 -2.10
N GLY A 153 11.52 8.88 -1.68
CA GLY A 153 11.83 9.12 -0.27
C GLY A 153 12.96 8.27 0.31
N ALA A 154 13.85 7.70 -0.53
CA ALA A 154 14.93 6.84 -0.06
C ALA A 154 15.87 7.51 0.98
N ASN A 155 15.98 8.84 0.97
CA ASN A 155 16.78 9.55 1.96
C ASN A 155 16.14 9.56 3.37
N GLU A 156 14.85 9.24 3.49
CA GLU A 156 14.12 9.09 4.76
C GLU A 156 14.07 7.64 5.25
N LEU A 157 14.72 6.70 4.56
CA LEU A 157 14.76 5.29 4.95
C LEU A 157 15.34 5.14 6.37
N ASP A 158 14.58 4.49 7.26
CA ASP A 158 14.95 4.28 8.66
C ASP A 158 14.85 2.79 9.02
N VAL A 159 16.00 2.13 9.12
CA VAL A 159 16.11 0.70 9.43
C VAL A 159 15.69 0.35 10.86
N ASN A 160 15.55 1.34 11.73
CA ASN A 160 15.11 1.14 13.11
C ASN A 160 13.59 1.00 13.21
N ASN A 161 12.85 1.36 12.16
CA ASN A 161 11.40 1.39 12.15
C ASN A 161 10.85 0.58 10.97
N ILE A 162 10.57 -0.71 11.22
CA ILE A 162 10.05 -1.63 10.20
C ILE A 162 8.69 -1.16 9.68
N ASP A 163 7.82 -0.64 10.53
CA ASP A 163 6.51 -0.13 10.10
C ASP A 163 6.67 0.97 9.04
N LYS A 164 7.58 1.93 9.27
CA LYS A 164 7.90 2.96 8.27
C LYS A 164 8.58 2.41 7.03
N LEU A 165 9.46 1.41 7.16
CA LEU A 165 10.05 0.74 6.00
C LEU A 165 8.96 0.10 5.12
N ASN A 166 8.01 -0.58 5.77
CA ASN A 166 6.90 -1.23 5.11
C ASN A 166 5.96 -0.22 4.45
N GLU A 167 5.53 0.81 5.16
CA GLU A 167 4.66 1.84 4.58
C GLU A 167 5.31 2.59 3.41
N ASN A 168 6.60 2.92 3.51
CA ASN A 168 7.26 3.76 2.51
C ASN A 168 7.75 2.97 1.29
N PHE A 169 8.12 1.70 1.45
CA PHE A 169 8.80 0.93 0.40
C PHE A 169 8.15 -0.42 0.12
N PHE A 170 8.10 -1.32 1.10
CA PHE A 170 7.77 -2.73 0.81
C PHE A 170 6.29 -2.94 0.53
N LYS A 171 5.38 -2.22 1.21
CA LYS A 171 3.96 -2.19 0.86
C LYS A 171 3.80 -1.82 -0.61
N THR A 172 4.44 -0.73 -1.04
CA THR A 172 4.42 -0.26 -2.44
C THR A 172 4.96 -1.32 -3.39
N MET A 173 6.10 -1.96 -3.07
CA MET A 173 6.64 -3.04 -3.90
C MET A 173 5.68 -4.22 -4.04
N HIS A 174 5.02 -4.65 -2.95
CA HIS A 174 4.02 -5.72 -2.99
C HIS A 174 2.75 -5.30 -3.74
N HIS A 175 2.31 -4.06 -3.57
CA HIS A 175 1.15 -3.47 -4.23
C HIS A 175 1.34 -3.46 -5.76
N GLU A 176 2.43 -2.85 -6.24
CA GLU A 176 2.73 -2.78 -7.67
C GLU A 176 2.98 -4.17 -8.27
N PHE A 177 3.61 -5.07 -7.50
CA PHE A 177 3.75 -6.45 -7.94
C PHE A 177 2.41 -7.18 -8.06
N GLY A 178 1.47 -6.91 -7.14
CA GLY A 178 0.09 -7.38 -7.23
C GLY A 178 -0.58 -6.94 -8.53
N HIS A 179 -0.37 -5.69 -8.96
CA HIS A 179 -0.85 -5.20 -10.25
C HIS A 179 -0.23 -5.96 -11.43
N ILE A 180 1.08 -6.20 -11.42
CA ILE A 180 1.76 -6.98 -12.48
C ILE A 180 1.17 -8.39 -12.57
N LEU A 181 0.94 -9.05 -11.45
CA LEU A 181 0.33 -10.38 -11.43
C LEU A 181 -1.12 -10.33 -11.97
N ALA A 182 -1.91 -9.32 -11.58
CA ALA A 182 -3.28 -9.13 -12.04
C ALA A 182 -3.39 -8.81 -13.55
N GLN A 183 -2.35 -8.24 -14.16
CA GLN A 183 -2.26 -8.05 -15.61
C GLN A 183 -2.10 -9.38 -16.37
N ASN A 184 -1.46 -10.38 -15.75
CA ASN A 184 -1.25 -11.70 -16.34
C ASN A 184 -2.46 -12.62 -16.15
N TYR A 185 -3.11 -12.54 -14.98
CA TYR A 185 -4.30 -13.32 -14.65
C TYR A 185 -5.33 -12.44 -13.97
N THR A 186 -6.47 -12.17 -14.61
CA THR A 186 -7.49 -11.31 -14.02
C THR A 186 -8.07 -11.94 -12.74
N TYR A 187 -8.22 -11.13 -11.69
CA TYR A 187 -8.88 -11.54 -10.45
C TYR A 187 -10.39 -11.78 -10.67
N PRO A 188 -11.05 -12.62 -9.85
CA PRO A 188 -12.43 -13.01 -10.07
C PRO A 188 -13.40 -11.83 -9.98
N THR A 189 -14.39 -11.79 -10.88
CA THR A 189 -15.42 -10.74 -10.89
C THR A 189 -16.31 -10.75 -9.64
N SER A 190 -16.35 -11.85 -8.89
CA SER A 190 -17.04 -11.91 -7.59
C SER A 190 -16.45 -10.94 -6.57
N PHE A 191 -15.18 -10.56 -6.70
CA PHE A 191 -14.54 -9.61 -5.79
C PHE A 191 -15.20 -8.23 -5.85
N SER A 192 -15.56 -7.75 -7.05
CA SER A 192 -16.20 -6.44 -7.21
C SER A 192 -17.59 -6.34 -6.59
N LEU A 193 -18.26 -7.49 -6.44
CA LEU A 193 -19.60 -7.57 -5.84
C LEU A 193 -19.57 -7.43 -4.31
N ILE A 194 -18.43 -7.72 -3.67
CA ILE A 194 -18.31 -7.71 -2.20
C ILE A 194 -18.53 -6.30 -1.63
N SER A 195 -17.92 -5.28 -2.24
CA SER A 195 -18.02 -3.88 -1.80
C SER A 195 -18.79 -3.01 -2.79
N GLN A 196 -19.77 -3.60 -3.48
CA GLN A 196 -20.56 -2.89 -4.48
C GLN A 196 -21.29 -1.70 -3.85
N GLY A 197 -21.06 -0.50 -4.39
CA GLY A 197 -21.69 0.74 -3.91
C GLY A 197 -20.94 1.44 -2.78
N LEU A 198 -19.86 0.86 -2.25
CA LEU A 198 -19.03 1.46 -1.18
C LEU A 198 -17.72 2.07 -1.68
N TYR A 199 -17.37 1.89 -2.96
CA TYR A 199 -16.17 2.51 -3.55
C TYR A 199 -16.31 4.04 -3.64
N ASN A 200 -15.27 4.75 -3.20
CA ASN A 200 -15.16 6.20 -3.19
C ASN A 200 -14.04 6.66 -4.13
N ALA A 201 -14.36 6.88 -5.41
CA ALA A 201 -13.36 7.23 -6.42
C ALA A 201 -12.80 8.66 -6.31
N VAL A 202 -13.41 9.55 -5.51
CA VAL A 202 -13.13 11.00 -5.55
C VAL A 202 -12.49 11.51 -4.25
N ASN A 203 -13.02 11.10 -3.11
CA ASN A 203 -12.65 11.63 -1.79
C ASN A 203 -12.18 10.54 -0.83
N TRP A 204 -11.62 9.44 -1.36
CA TRP A 204 -11.10 8.35 -0.51
C TRP A 204 -10.03 8.84 0.45
N GLN A 205 -9.23 9.83 0.04
CA GLN A 205 -8.17 10.43 0.85
C GLN A 205 -8.67 11.13 2.13
N ASP A 206 -9.96 11.51 2.16
CA ASP A 206 -10.58 12.15 3.32
C ASP A 206 -11.24 11.12 4.25
N THR A 207 -11.27 9.84 3.85
CA THR A 207 -11.89 8.78 4.64
C THR A 207 -10.95 8.32 5.75
N GLN A 208 -11.48 8.25 6.98
CA GLN A 208 -10.72 7.76 8.13
C GLN A 208 -10.46 6.25 8.03
N ASP A 209 -9.26 5.81 8.43
CA ASP A 209 -8.88 4.38 8.39
C ASP A 209 -9.92 3.47 9.07
N SER A 210 -10.47 3.89 10.21
CA SER A 210 -11.45 3.11 10.96
C SER A 210 -12.78 2.95 10.23
N ILE A 211 -13.19 3.97 9.47
CA ILE A 211 -14.39 3.93 8.63
C ILE A 211 -14.15 3.01 7.43
N ALA A 212 -13.01 3.17 6.75
CA ALA A 212 -12.64 2.28 5.64
C ALA A 212 -12.61 0.80 6.09
N LEU A 213 -12.03 0.52 7.25
CA LEU A 213 -11.99 -0.81 7.85
C LEU A 213 -13.39 -1.35 8.16
N ALA A 214 -14.27 -0.53 8.73
CA ALA A 214 -15.66 -0.91 9.02
C ALA A 214 -16.45 -1.27 7.75
N GLU A 215 -16.20 -0.55 6.66
CA GLU A 215 -16.80 -0.83 5.35
C GLU A 215 -16.13 -2.01 4.60
N GLY A 216 -15.11 -2.62 5.20
CA GLY A 216 -14.44 -3.81 4.67
C GLY A 216 -13.28 -3.52 3.72
N PHE A 217 -12.68 -2.33 3.80
CA PHE A 217 -11.48 -1.95 3.07
C PHE A 217 -10.27 -1.88 4.01
N VAL A 218 -9.14 -2.46 3.59
CA VAL A 218 -7.94 -2.54 4.44
C VAL A 218 -7.18 -1.21 4.57
N SER A 219 -7.53 -0.22 3.74
CA SER A 219 -7.03 1.14 3.78
C SER A 219 -8.04 2.08 3.10
N PRO A 220 -8.01 3.40 3.35
CA PRO A 220 -8.81 4.35 2.57
C PRO A 220 -8.49 4.27 1.07
N TYR A 221 -7.24 4.03 0.70
CA TYR A 221 -6.86 3.90 -0.72
C TYR A 221 -7.52 2.71 -1.42
N ALA A 222 -7.79 1.61 -0.71
CA ALA A 222 -8.54 0.49 -1.23
C ALA A 222 -9.97 0.88 -1.67
N GLN A 223 -10.58 1.90 -1.06
CA GLN A 223 -11.90 2.41 -1.49
C GLN A 223 -11.86 3.11 -2.86
N SER A 224 -10.68 3.51 -3.35
CA SER A 224 -10.59 4.29 -4.58
C SER A 224 -11.19 3.56 -5.78
N GLN A 225 -10.97 2.24 -5.89
CA GLN A 225 -11.47 1.38 -6.96
C GLN A 225 -11.09 -0.09 -6.72
N ILE A 226 -11.82 -0.97 -7.40
CA ILE A 226 -11.71 -2.44 -7.27
C ILE A 226 -10.28 -2.96 -7.46
N ARG A 227 -9.55 -2.42 -8.46
CA ARG A 227 -8.18 -2.88 -8.73
C ARG A 227 -7.21 -2.55 -7.60
N GLU A 228 -7.40 -1.41 -6.93
CA GLU A 228 -6.53 -1.01 -5.81
C GLU A 228 -6.92 -1.78 -4.55
N ASP A 229 -8.22 -1.99 -4.31
CA ASP A 229 -8.70 -2.84 -3.21
C ASP A 229 -8.08 -4.24 -3.24
N TRP A 230 -8.08 -4.87 -4.43
CA TRP A 230 -7.48 -6.19 -4.62
C TRP A 230 -6.02 -6.25 -4.17
N VAL A 231 -5.19 -5.33 -4.68
CA VAL A 231 -3.75 -5.34 -4.40
C VAL A 231 -3.42 -4.77 -3.03
N GLU A 232 -4.26 -3.87 -2.47
CA GLU A 232 -4.10 -3.37 -1.10
C GLU A 232 -4.37 -4.49 -0.10
N VAL A 233 -5.38 -5.34 -0.31
CA VAL A 233 -5.62 -6.54 0.53
C VAL A 233 -4.38 -7.43 0.52
N LEU A 234 -3.80 -7.69 -0.67
CA LEU A 234 -2.57 -8.48 -0.81
C LEU A 234 -1.39 -7.83 -0.07
N ALA A 235 -1.10 -6.55 -0.36
CA ALA A 235 0.08 -5.86 0.14
C ALA A 235 0.01 -5.67 1.66
N ASN A 236 -1.11 -5.15 2.19
CA ASN A 236 -1.28 -4.95 3.63
C ASN A 236 -1.25 -6.30 4.36
N TYR A 237 -1.84 -7.36 3.82
CA TYR A 237 -1.73 -8.68 4.43
C TYR A 237 -0.32 -9.28 4.37
N ILE A 238 0.60 -8.81 3.54
CA ILE A 238 1.98 -9.30 3.60
C ILE A 238 2.77 -8.55 4.68
N VAL A 239 2.64 -7.22 4.71
CA VAL A 239 3.56 -6.35 5.46
C VAL A 239 3.08 -5.95 6.86
N LYS A 240 1.76 -5.87 7.10
CA LYS A 240 1.23 -5.50 8.42
C LYS A 240 1.51 -6.63 9.39
N ASP A 241 2.17 -6.36 10.50
CA ASP A 241 2.48 -7.41 11.46
C ASP A 241 1.23 -8.02 12.11
N THR A 242 1.40 -9.11 12.85
CA THR A 242 0.25 -9.84 13.41
C THR A 242 -0.55 -9.02 14.44
N ILE A 243 0.11 -8.16 15.21
CA ILE A 243 -0.55 -7.27 16.18
C ILE A 243 -1.35 -6.23 15.41
N THR A 244 -0.72 -5.56 14.43
CA THR A 244 -1.39 -4.53 13.61
C THR A 244 -2.56 -5.10 12.81
N TRP A 245 -2.38 -6.23 12.12
CA TRP A 245 -3.44 -6.88 11.35
C TRP A 245 -4.62 -7.29 12.25
N THR A 246 -4.35 -7.84 13.43
CA THR A 246 -5.40 -8.19 14.40
C THR A 246 -6.16 -6.96 14.87
N ASN A 247 -5.46 -5.86 15.14
CA ASN A 247 -6.09 -4.59 15.51
C ASN A 247 -6.93 -4.01 14.38
N MET A 248 -6.49 -4.10 13.12
CA MET A 248 -7.30 -3.72 11.95
C MET A 248 -8.60 -4.52 11.89
N LEU A 249 -8.54 -5.85 12.03
CA LEU A 249 -9.74 -6.70 12.05
C LEU A 249 -10.66 -6.41 13.25
N ASN A 250 -10.09 -6.08 14.41
CA ASN A 250 -10.87 -5.68 15.58
C ASN A 250 -11.57 -4.33 15.35
N THR A 251 -10.90 -3.36 14.74
CA THR A 251 -11.48 -2.07 14.35
C THR A 251 -12.62 -2.28 13.34
N ALA A 252 -12.42 -3.16 12.35
CA ALA A 252 -13.40 -3.52 11.33
C ALA A 252 -14.62 -4.30 11.88
N SER A 253 -14.62 -4.68 13.16
CA SER A 253 -15.75 -5.38 13.81
C SER A 253 -16.79 -4.42 14.39
N PHE A 254 -16.63 -3.11 14.18
CA PHE A 254 -17.51 -2.08 14.70
C PHE A 254 -17.76 -1.04 13.62
N ASP A 255 -18.95 -0.45 13.63
CA ASP A 255 -19.26 0.74 12.85
C ASP A 255 -18.60 1.97 13.49
N TRP A 256 -18.21 2.91 12.64
CA TRP A 256 -17.60 4.16 13.04
C TRP A 256 -18.34 5.35 12.45
N GLU A 257 -18.44 6.43 13.22
CA GLU A 257 -19.01 7.70 12.79
C GLU A 257 -17.97 8.80 12.93
N GLU A 258 -17.98 9.73 11.97
CA GLU A 258 -17.34 11.03 12.11
C GLU A 258 -18.38 12.03 12.60
N THR A 259 -18.03 12.78 13.65
CA THR A 259 -18.93 13.75 14.26
C THR A 259 -18.15 14.90 14.88
N GLU A 260 -18.79 16.05 15.04
CA GLU A 260 -18.20 17.18 15.72
C GLU A 260 -18.63 17.21 17.19
N ILE A 261 -17.68 17.42 18.09
CA ILE A 261 -17.90 17.53 19.53
C ILE A 261 -17.31 18.82 20.09
N ASP A 262 -17.92 19.36 21.15
CA ASP A 262 -17.40 20.54 21.85
C ASP A 262 -15.96 20.29 22.33
N ALA A 263 -15.05 21.20 21.93
CA ALA A 263 -13.63 21.06 22.21
C ALA A 263 -13.34 21.00 23.71
N SER A 264 -14.01 21.84 24.51
CA SER A 264 -13.83 21.86 25.96
C SER A 264 -14.31 20.58 26.63
N TYR A 265 -15.39 19.98 26.15
CA TYR A 265 -15.88 18.69 26.61
C TYR A 265 -14.88 17.58 26.29
N TYR A 266 -14.40 17.53 25.04
CA TYR A 266 -13.44 16.54 24.60
C TYR A 266 -12.15 16.60 25.42
N GLU A 267 -11.56 17.79 25.60
CA GLU A 267 -10.33 17.98 26.38
C GLU A 267 -10.49 17.51 27.83
N ARG A 268 -11.62 17.84 28.48
CA ARG A 268 -11.92 17.35 29.83
C ARG A 268 -12.05 15.83 29.87
N CYS A 269 -12.76 15.23 28.92
CA CYS A 269 -12.94 13.79 28.85
C CYS A 269 -11.59 13.07 28.64
N VAL A 270 -10.73 13.57 27.76
CA VAL A 270 -9.37 13.05 27.56
C VAL A 270 -8.55 13.14 28.83
N ALA A 271 -8.54 14.31 29.49
CA ALA A 271 -7.79 14.52 30.72
C ALA A 271 -8.23 13.61 31.87
N LEU A 272 -9.52 13.23 31.90
CA LEU A 272 -10.08 12.31 32.88
C LEU A 272 -9.93 10.82 32.51
N GLY A 273 -9.31 10.50 31.37
CA GLY A 273 -9.13 9.12 30.92
C GLY A 273 -10.44 8.45 30.47
N ALA A 274 -11.40 9.23 29.96
CA ALA A 274 -12.65 8.70 29.46
C ALA A 274 -12.44 7.74 28.27
N ASN A 275 -13.35 6.78 28.11
CA ASN A 275 -13.25 5.78 27.06
C ASN A 275 -13.31 6.43 25.66
N ARG A 276 -12.23 6.25 24.89
CA ARG A 276 -12.02 6.85 23.57
C ARG A 276 -12.94 6.28 22.51
N ASP A 277 -13.40 5.03 22.66
CA ASP A 277 -14.42 4.44 21.81
C ASP A 277 -15.73 5.26 21.81
N SER A 278 -16.07 5.89 22.94
CA SER A 278 -17.26 6.74 23.08
C SER A 278 -16.99 8.22 22.79
N VAL A 279 -15.88 8.75 23.29
CA VAL A 279 -15.58 10.20 23.17
C VAL A 279 -15.09 10.53 21.75
N GLY A 280 -14.44 9.57 21.09
CA GLY A 280 -13.86 9.69 19.77
C GLY A 280 -12.40 10.09 19.78
N TYR A 281 -11.71 9.82 18.67
CA TYR A 281 -10.33 10.15 18.38
C TYR A 281 -10.29 11.45 17.57
N TYR A 282 -9.48 12.42 17.99
CA TYR A 282 -9.36 13.71 17.29
C TYR A 282 -8.84 13.49 15.87
N VAL A 283 -9.52 14.10 14.90
CA VAL A 283 -9.16 14.11 13.48
C VAL A 283 -8.65 15.48 13.09
N SER A 284 -9.45 16.52 13.35
CA SER A 284 -9.12 17.89 12.94
C SER A 284 -9.88 18.95 13.74
N ASP A 285 -9.45 20.19 13.62
CA ASP A 285 -10.20 21.34 14.11
C ASP A 285 -11.50 21.51 13.31
N GLY A 286 -12.62 21.54 14.03
CA GLY A 286 -13.94 21.80 13.47
C GLY A 286 -14.32 23.28 13.59
N THR A 287 -15.47 23.55 14.22
CA THR A 287 -16.01 24.91 14.36
C THR A 287 -15.07 25.83 15.11
N LYS A 288 -14.94 27.07 14.61
CA LYS A 288 -14.19 28.15 15.24
C LYS A 288 -15.13 29.28 15.65
N SER A 289 -14.86 29.87 16.82
CA SER A 289 -15.52 31.09 17.29
C SER A 289 -15.24 32.28 16.36
N SER A 290 -16.02 33.36 16.51
CA SER A 290 -15.78 34.63 15.81
C SER A 290 -14.41 35.25 16.08
N THR A 291 -13.75 34.85 17.17
CA THR A 291 -12.40 35.28 17.55
C THR A 291 -11.28 34.40 17.00
N GLY A 292 -11.61 33.35 16.25
CA GLY A 292 -10.66 32.41 15.65
C GLY A 292 -10.29 31.21 16.51
N SER A 293 -10.66 31.21 17.80
CA SER A 293 -10.44 30.07 18.71
C SER A 293 -11.31 28.88 18.32
N VAL A 294 -10.74 27.68 18.31
CA VAL A 294 -11.44 26.42 18.03
C VAL A 294 -12.42 26.12 19.17
N THR A 295 -13.67 25.82 18.81
CA THR A 295 -14.76 25.49 19.75
C THR A 295 -15.32 24.08 19.53
N GLY A 296 -15.06 23.48 18.37
CA GLY A 296 -15.43 22.10 18.08
C GLY A 296 -14.30 21.32 17.46
N TYR A 297 -14.25 20.03 17.74
CA TYR A 297 -13.32 19.08 17.17
C TYR A 297 -14.07 18.04 16.36
N ASN A 298 -13.59 17.78 15.15
CA ASN A 298 -14.02 16.62 14.39
C ASN A 298 -13.35 15.39 15.00
N VAL A 299 -14.16 14.42 15.38
CA VAL A 299 -13.71 13.17 15.97
C VAL A 299 -14.28 11.99 15.21
N VAL A 300 -13.51 10.91 15.14
CA VAL A 300 -13.99 9.60 14.67
C VAL A 300 -14.18 8.68 15.87
N ARG A 301 -15.31 8.00 15.98
CA ARG A 301 -15.63 7.17 17.14
C ARG A 301 -16.49 5.98 16.76
N LYS A 302 -16.56 4.98 17.65
CA LYS A 302 -17.46 3.85 17.43
C LYS A 302 -18.90 4.30 17.59
N VAL A 303 -19.77 3.74 16.76
CA VAL A 303 -21.20 3.98 16.88
C VAL A 303 -21.74 3.23 18.10
N ILE A 304 -22.33 3.97 19.03
CA ILE A 304 -22.87 3.43 20.29
C ILE A 304 -24.25 3.99 20.60
N SER A 305 -25.01 3.26 21.40
CA SER A 305 -26.29 3.71 21.94
C SER A 305 -26.07 4.77 23.02
N ARG A 306 -26.90 5.83 23.00
CA ARG A 306 -26.80 6.97 23.90
C ARG A 306 -28.17 7.34 24.49
N ASP A 307 -28.17 7.92 25.68
CA ASP A 307 -29.36 8.48 26.31
C ASP A 307 -29.74 9.85 25.71
N ALA A 308 -30.82 10.46 26.20
CA ALA A 308 -31.30 11.77 25.74
C ALA A 308 -30.31 12.93 26.03
N ASP A 309 -29.39 12.73 26.96
CA ASP A 309 -28.35 13.69 27.36
C ASP A 309 -27.02 13.44 26.60
N GLY A 310 -26.97 12.40 25.75
CA GLY A 310 -25.80 12.03 24.94
C GLY A 310 -24.79 11.11 25.64
N ASN A 311 -25.09 10.62 26.84
CA ASN A 311 -24.20 9.71 27.55
C ASN A 311 -24.30 8.28 26.99
N PRO A 312 -23.19 7.52 26.96
CA PRO A 312 -23.20 6.11 26.55
C PRO A 312 -24.15 5.26 27.40
N LEU A 313 -25.00 4.48 26.73
CA LEU A 313 -25.77 3.43 27.39
C LEU A 313 -24.89 2.19 27.57
N LEU A 314 -25.01 1.58 28.75
CA LEU A 314 -24.25 0.39 29.13
C LEU A 314 -25.20 -0.82 29.21
N ASP A 315 -24.68 -1.99 28.85
CA ASP A 315 -25.35 -3.27 29.02
C ASP A 315 -25.33 -3.75 30.48
N GLU A 316 -25.91 -4.92 30.73
CA GLU A 316 -26.01 -5.54 32.06
C GLU A 316 -24.64 -5.79 32.72
N ASN A 317 -23.56 -5.82 31.93
CA ASN A 317 -22.18 -6.03 32.38
C ASN A 317 -21.37 -4.72 32.48
N GLY A 318 -22.00 -3.57 32.25
CA GLY A 318 -21.35 -2.26 32.26
C GLY A 318 -20.51 -1.97 31.01
N LYS A 319 -20.70 -2.71 29.91
CA LYS A 319 -20.04 -2.45 28.62
C LYS A 319 -20.92 -1.57 27.73
N MET A 320 -20.32 -0.70 26.93
CA MET A 320 -21.08 0.12 25.98
C MET A 320 -21.83 -0.75 24.96
N ILE A 321 -23.06 -0.32 24.66
CA ILE A 321 -23.89 -0.94 23.63
C ILE A 321 -23.47 -0.36 22.28
N TYR A 322 -22.74 -1.15 21.48
CA TYR A 322 -22.38 -0.81 20.11
C TYR A 322 -23.57 -1.01 19.17
N LEU A 323 -23.70 -0.17 18.15
CA LEU A 323 -24.77 -0.24 17.16
C LEU A 323 -24.20 -0.64 15.79
N GLU A 324 -24.97 -1.42 15.05
CA GLU A 324 -24.76 -1.71 13.63
C GLU A 324 -25.77 -0.87 12.83
N GLN A 325 -25.29 0.00 11.96
CA GLN A 325 -26.05 0.96 11.17
C GLN A 325 -26.01 0.66 9.67
N ASP A 326 -24.86 0.22 9.15
CA ASP A 326 -24.66 0.01 7.72
C ASP A 326 -25.00 -1.43 7.26
N GLY A 327 -25.09 -2.38 8.20
CA GLY A 327 -25.32 -3.79 7.93
C GLY A 327 -24.13 -4.50 7.30
N VAL A 328 -22.94 -3.89 7.36
CA VAL A 328 -21.68 -4.40 6.82
C VAL A 328 -20.83 -4.93 7.95
N ASN A 329 -20.53 -6.23 7.91
CA ASN A 329 -19.53 -6.81 8.79
C ASN A 329 -18.14 -6.62 8.16
N GLY A 330 -17.51 -5.46 8.38
CA GLY A 330 -16.22 -5.10 7.77
C GLY A 330 -15.14 -6.17 7.94
N LYS A 331 -15.06 -6.77 9.13
CA LYS A 331 -14.13 -7.88 9.40
C LYS A 331 -14.39 -9.09 8.50
N GLU A 332 -15.63 -9.53 8.38
CA GLU A 332 -16.00 -10.66 7.52
C GLU A 332 -15.74 -10.35 6.04
N VAL A 333 -16.04 -9.12 5.61
CA VAL A 333 -15.75 -8.64 4.27
C VAL A 333 -14.25 -8.68 3.97
N ILE A 334 -13.39 -8.17 4.87
CA ILE A 334 -11.93 -8.20 4.70
C ILE A 334 -11.44 -9.65 4.60
N LEU A 335 -11.94 -10.54 5.46
CA LEU A 335 -11.54 -11.96 5.43
C LEU A 335 -12.00 -12.65 4.15
N GLN A 336 -13.21 -12.37 3.67
CA GLN A 336 -13.71 -12.89 2.40
C GLN A 336 -12.86 -12.42 1.22
N LYS A 337 -12.50 -11.14 1.17
CA LYS A 337 -11.58 -10.58 0.16
C LYS A 337 -10.22 -11.27 0.22
N LEU A 338 -9.65 -11.42 1.41
CA LEU A 338 -8.36 -12.07 1.61
C LEU A 338 -8.37 -13.53 1.13
N ASP A 339 -9.45 -14.28 1.39
CA ASP A 339 -9.58 -15.67 0.92
C ASP A 339 -9.64 -15.77 -0.61
N LEU A 340 -10.25 -14.79 -1.29
CA LEU A 340 -10.20 -14.71 -2.75
C LEU A 340 -8.77 -14.44 -3.25
N VAL A 341 -8.03 -13.53 -2.60
CA VAL A 341 -6.64 -13.25 -2.96
C VAL A 341 -5.74 -14.47 -2.74
N ARG A 342 -5.90 -15.17 -1.61
CA ARG A 342 -5.21 -16.44 -1.31
C ARG A 342 -5.45 -17.48 -2.40
N THR A 343 -6.72 -17.72 -2.71
CA THR A 343 -7.13 -18.72 -3.70
C THR A 343 -6.59 -18.37 -5.08
N TRP A 344 -6.71 -17.12 -5.49
CA TRP A 344 -6.23 -16.66 -6.79
C TRP A 344 -4.70 -16.76 -6.93
N LEU A 345 -3.92 -16.41 -5.90
CA LEU A 345 -2.46 -16.59 -5.91
C LEU A 345 -2.08 -18.07 -6.01
N LYS A 346 -2.79 -18.92 -5.26
CA LYS A 346 -2.53 -20.35 -5.26
C LYS A 346 -2.87 -21.01 -6.59
N ASP A 347 -4.02 -20.69 -7.17
CA ASP A 347 -4.51 -21.34 -8.38
C ASP A 347 -3.74 -20.91 -9.63
N ASN A 348 -3.37 -19.63 -9.72
CA ASN A 348 -2.74 -19.08 -10.94
C ASN A 348 -1.21 -19.10 -10.91
N PHE A 349 -0.61 -19.01 -9.73
CA PHE A 349 0.85 -18.91 -9.59
C PHE A 349 1.46 -19.98 -8.68
N ASN A 350 0.65 -20.85 -8.08
CA ASN A 350 1.07 -21.83 -7.07
C ASN A 350 1.75 -21.19 -5.84
N VAL A 351 1.44 -19.92 -5.56
CA VAL A 351 2.00 -19.18 -4.42
C VAL A 351 1.04 -19.28 -3.22
N ASP A 352 1.56 -19.74 -2.08
CA ASP A 352 0.85 -19.70 -0.80
C ASP A 352 1.07 -18.34 -0.13
N LEU A 353 0.01 -17.52 -0.07
CA LEU A 353 0.07 -16.18 0.50
C LEU A 353 0.38 -16.19 2.01
N ASP A 354 -0.09 -17.18 2.75
CA ASP A 354 0.19 -17.28 4.18
C ASP A 354 1.63 -17.71 4.44
N GLN A 355 2.19 -18.57 3.57
CA GLN A 355 3.63 -18.87 3.59
C GLN A 355 4.46 -17.62 3.28
N LEU A 356 4.08 -16.86 2.26
CA LEU A 356 4.77 -15.62 1.89
C LEU A 356 4.73 -14.60 3.03
N ARG A 357 3.56 -14.39 3.65
CA ARG A 357 3.44 -13.54 4.84
C ARG A 357 4.38 -14.01 5.93
N ARG A 358 4.36 -15.31 6.28
CA ARG A 358 5.26 -15.86 7.33
C ARG A 358 6.73 -15.62 7.01
N GLU A 359 7.14 -15.80 5.76
CA GLU A 359 8.51 -15.59 5.33
C GLU A 359 8.95 -14.13 5.49
N VAL A 360 8.12 -13.18 5.06
CA VAL A 360 8.37 -11.74 5.25
C VAL A 360 8.46 -11.39 6.74
N GLN A 361 7.50 -11.85 7.54
CA GLN A 361 7.46 -11.58 8.98
C GLN A 361 8.68 -12.17 9.72
N ASN A 362 9.15 -13.35 9.34
CA ASN A 362 10.35 -13.98 9.93
C ASN A 362 11.67 -13.27 9.58
N ARG A 363 11.69 -12.52 8.47
CA ARG A 363 12.81 -11.69 8.05
C ARG A 363 12.82 -10.34 8.76
N GLU A 364 11.64 -9.83 9.10
CA GLU A 364 11.45 -8.56 9.78
C GLU A 364 11.61 -8.66 11.30
N TRP A 365 11.09 -9.73 11.92
CA TRP A 365 10.91 -9.80 13.37
C TRP A 365 11.72 -10.93 14.01
N VAL A 366 12.23 -10.65 15.21
CA VAL A 366 12.97 -11.65 16.00
C VAL A 366 12.02 -12.75 16.47
N THR A 367 12.48 -13.99 16.42
CA THR A 367 11.77 -15.16 16.95
C THR A 367 12.57 -15.80 18.09
N ASP A 368 11.87 -16.40 19.05
CA ASP A 368 12.45 -17.19 20.12
C ASP A 368 12.79 -18.62 19.65
N ALA A 369 13.33 -19.44 20.55
CA ALA A 369 13.72 -20.82 20.25
C ALA A 369 12.55 -21.74 19.86
N ASP A 370 11.32 -21.35 20.22
CA ASP A 370 10.09 -22.07 19.89
C ASP A 370 9.44 -21.56 18.59
N GLY A 371 10.03 -20.54 17.96
CA GLY A 371 9.56 -19.92 16.74
C GLY A 371 8.45 -18.87 16.94
N ASN A 372 8.22 -18.42 18.17
CA ASN A 372 7.27 -17.34 18.44
C ASN A 372 7.96 -15.99 18.28
N PHE A 373 7.24 -14.98 17.78
CA PHE A 373 7.80 -13.64 17.69
C PHE A 373 8.02 -13.02 19.08
N VAL A 374 9.18 -12.39 19.24
CA VAL A 374 9.54 -11.68 20.48
C VAL A 374 8.84 -10.33 20.51
N ILE A 375 8.16 -10.04 21.62
CA ILE A 375 7.42 -8.79 21.84
C ILE A 375 8.01 -8.07 23.06
N GLU A 376 8.39 -6.81 22.88
CA GLU A 376 8.87 -5.90 23.92
C GLU A 376 8.02 -4.62 23.90
N ASP A 377 7.56 -4.17 25.07
CA ASP A 377 6.70 -2.97 25.21
C ASP A 377 5.45 -2.96 24.31
N GLY A 378 4.91 -4.15 23.98
CA GLY A 378 3.74 -4.30 23.11
C GLY A 378 4.04 -4.24 21.61
N HIS A 379 5.31 -4.15 21.23
CA HIS A 379 5.78 -4.13 19.85
C HIS A 379 6.68 -5.32 19.55
N LEU A 380 6.69 -5.76 18.29
CA LEU A 380 7.59 -6.81 17.85
C LEU A 380 9.03 -6.29 17.81
N VAL A 381 9.98 -7.14 18.17
CA VAL A 381 11.40 -6.77 18.19
C VAL A 381 11.98 -6.80 16.77
N ASN A 382 12.50 -5.65 16.34
CA ASN A 382 13.09 -5.44 15.01
C ASN A 382 14.33 -6.33 14.81
N LYS A 383 14.28 -7.22 13.81
CA LYS A 383 15.38 -8.15 13.49
C LYS A 383 16.55 -7.47 12.80
N LEU A 384 16.31 -6.41 12.03
CA LEU A 384 17.36 -5.69 11.28
C LEU A 384 18.39 -5.06 12.22
N THR A 385 17.96 -4.61 13.39
CA THR A 385 18.81 -3.97 14.40
C THR A 385 19.24 -4.92 15.52
N ALA A 386 18.70 -6.14 15.55
CA ALA A 386 19.12 -7.19 16.47
C ALA A 386 20.47 -7.81 16.04
N PRO A 387 21.24 -8.39 16.98
CA PRO A 387 22.43 -9.18 16.65
C PRO A 387 22.10 -10.29 15.65
N SER A 388 22.92 -10.44 14.61
CA SER A 388 22.71 -11.47 13.59
C SER A 388 22.99 -12.87 14.14
N GLU A 389 22.26 -13.87 13.64
CA GLU A 389 22.45 -15.28 14.03
C GLU A 389 23.82 -15.82 13.59
N GLU A 390 24.32 -15.38 12.43
CA GLU A 390 25.60 -15.81 11.86
C GLU A 390 26.80 -15.14 12.52
N ASN A 391 26.65 -13.88 12.93
CA ASN A 391 27.67 -13.10 13.61
C ASN A 391 27.07 -12.18 14.69
N PRO A 392 27.03 -12.64 15.96
CA PRO A 392 26.46 -11.84 17.05
C PRO A 392 27.19 -10.53 17.37
N SER A 393 28.36 -10.27 16.77
CA SER A 393 29.06 -8.98 16.92
C SER A 393 28.56 -7.89 15.98
N LYS A 394 27.66 -8.22 15.04
CA LYS A 394 27.07 -7.30 14.07
C LYS A 394 25.55 -7.40 14.12
N THR A 395 24.88 -6.30 13.84
CA THR A 395 23.44 -6.30 13.56
C THR A 395 23.16 -7.02 12.23
N LEU A 396 21.93 -7.52 12.03
CA LEU A 396 21.55 -8.11 10.75
C LEU A 396 21.74 -7.12 9.59
N MET A 397 21.38 -5.85 9.78
CA MET A 397 21.57 -4.81 8.75
C MET A 397 23.04 -4.64 8.34
N GLU A 398 23.99 -4.70 9.29
CA GLU A 398 25.41 -4.65 8.98
C GLU A 398 25.88 -5.87 8.19
N VAL A 399 25.38 -7.07 8.52
CA VAL A 399 25.67 -8.29 7.76
C VAL A 399 25.12 -8.19 6.32
N LEU A 400 23.91 -7.67 6.14
CA LEU A 400 23.36 -7.43 4.80
C LEU A 400 24.20 -6.43 4.00
N LEU A 401 24.71 -5.38 4.64
CA LEU A 401 25.60 -4.41 3.98
C LEU A 401 26.97 -5.01 3.60
N ASP A 402 27.46 -5.99 4.35
CA ASP A 402 28.70 -6.70 3.99
C ASP A 402 28.59 -7.41 2.63
N GLU A 403 27.38 -7.77 2.18
CA GLU A 403 27.18 -8.32 0.83
C GLU A 403 27.56 -7.34 -0.28
N VAL A 404 27.47 -6.03 -0.02
CA VAL A 404 27.95 -4.98 -0.92
C VAL A 404 29.43 -4.69 -0.63
N ASN A 405 29.78 -4.52 0.64
CA ASN A 405 31.13 -4.06 1.03
C ASN A 405 32.22 -5.08 0.65
N LYS A 406 31.89 -6.37 0.50
CA LYS A 406 32.86 -7.38 0.03
C LYS A 406 33.48 -7.05 -1.33
N PHE A 407 32.80 -6.25 -2.16
CA PHE A 407 33.30 -5.82 -3.47
C PHE A 407 34.25 -4.61 -3.39
N GLU A 408 34.35 -3.92 -2.25
CA GLU A 408 35.30 -2.81 -2.07
C GLU A 408 36.74 -3.26 -2.27
N ALA A 409 37.07 -4.49 -1.89
CA ALA A 409 38.40 -5.08 -2.11
C ALA A 409 38.76 -5.28 -3.60
N LEU A 410 37.77 -5.24 -4.51
CA LEU A 410 37.96 -5.37 -5.95
C LEU A 410 37.99 -4.01 -6.68
N GLN A 411 37.72 -2.93 -5.97
CA GLN A 411 37.81 -1.55 -6.46
C GLN A 411 39.29 -1.17 -6.66
N GLN A 412 39.64 -0.55 -7.78
CA GLN A 412 41.04 -0.27 -8.19
C GLN A 412 41.23 1.12 -8.76
#